data_AF-A0A3P6TFS4-F1
#
_entry.id   AF-A0A3P6TFS4-F1
#
_cell.length_a   1.000
_cell.length_b   1.000
_cell.length_c   1.000
_cell.angle_alpha   90.00
_cell.angle_beta   90.00
_cell.angle_gamma   90.00
#
_symmetry.space_group_name_H-M   'P 1'
#
loop_
_entity.id
_entity.type
_entity.pdbx_description
1 polymer ?
#
loop_
_entity_poly.entity_id
_entity_poly.type
_entity_poly.pdbx_seq_one_letter_code
_entity_poly.pdbx_strand_id
1 'polypeptide(L)'
;MLSILENDHWRFSPMRHFVSSFILWEVTADIKSAPCVATLRNFDELGEKARDVAVLREFVNSHFNPPGTELVEWYPRDWVDFPSTFLSIHDYHHRRWALHLHRIWRDLCRRVREDVRKHQDHYSLLYVPHPFIIPGGRFREFYY
;
A
#
# COMPACT_ATOMS: atom_id res chain seq x y z
N MET A 1 41.33 -1.60 -7.75
CA MET A 1 40.46 -0.45 -8.07
C MET A 1 39.27 -1.04 -8.81
N LEU A 2 38.16 -1.41 -8.17
CA LEU A 2 37.33 -0.65 -7.22
C LEU A 2 36.78 -1.58 -6.12
N SER A 3 36.96 -1.17 -4.87
CA SER A 3 36.06 -1.45 -3.75
C SER A 3 34.81 -0.59 -3.91
N ILE A 4 33.63 -1.09 -3.50
CA ILE A 4 32.48 -0.34 -2.94
C ILE A 4 31.24 -1.28 -2.85
N LEU A 5 30.80 -1.49 -1.60
CA LEU A 5 29.45 -1.84 -1.11
C LEU A 5 29.01 -3.31 -1.04
N GLU A 6 29.42 -3.96 0.05
CA GLU A 6 28.61 -4.93 0.78
C GLU A 6 27.26 -4.30 1.15
N ASN A 7 26.19 -4.81 0.56
CA ASN A 7 24.82 -4.37 0.83
C ASN A 7 24.32 -4.95 2.16
N ASP A 8 24.28 -4.10 3.20
CA ASP A 8 23.62 -4.31 4.50
C ASP A 8 22.07 -4.42 4.42
N HIS A 9 21.52 -4.67 3.23
CA HIS A 9 20.07 -4.65 2.96
C HIS A 9 19.26 -5.74 3.69
N TRP A 10 19.90 -6.78 4.23
CA TRP A 10 19.21 -7.94 4.81
C TRP A 10 19.10 -7.97 6.34
N ARG A 11 19.63 -6.98 7.05
CA ARG A 11 19.55 -6.94 8.54
C ARG A 11 18.14 -6.67 9.10
N PHE A 12 17.18 -6.28 8.25
CA PHE A 12 15.82 -5.88 8.69
C PHE A 12 14.75 -6.97 8.55
N SER A 13 15.12 -8.18 8.10
CA SER A 13 14.21 -9.33 7.98
C SER A 13 13.54 -9.76 9.32
N PRO A 14 14.21 -9.70 10.49
CA PRO A 14 13.63 -10.19 11.75
C PRO A 14 12.48 -9.32 12.30
N MET A 15 12.57 -7.98 12.21
CA MET A 15 11.50 -7.10 12.70
C MET A 15 10.27 -7.08 11.78
N ARG A 16 10.48 -7.21 10.47
CA ARG A 16 9.38 -7.42 9.52
C ARG A 16 8.63 -8.71 9.86
N HIS A 17 9.35 -9.78 10.20
CA HIS A 17 8.73 -11.03 10.67
C HIS A 17 7.97 -10.84 11.98
N PHE A 18 8.50 -10.11 12.97
CA PHE A 18 7.84 -9.97 14.27
C PHE A 18 6.52 -9.19 14.21
N VAL A 19 6.50 -8.05 13.50
CA VAL A 19 5.27 -7.28 13.26
C VAL A 19 4.28 -8.08 12.39
N SER A 20 4.79 -8.83 11.40
CA SER A 20 3.98 -9.73 10.56
C SER A 20 3.44 -10.95 11.31
N SER A 21 4.05 -11.36 12.43
CA SER A 21 3.66 -12.56 13.19
C SER A 21 2.63 -12.27 14.28
N PHE A 22 2.62 -11.04 14.81
CA PHE A 22 1.78 -10.66 15.95
C PHE A 22 0.48 -9.94 15.55
N ILE A 23 0.39 -9.46 14.31
CA ILE A 23 -0.80 -8.86 13.72
C ILE A 23 -1.18 -9.71 12.52
N LEU A 24 -2.24 -10.51 12.68
CA LEU A 24 -2.87 -11.32 11.63
C LEU A 24 -2.79 -10.59 10.27
N TRP A 25 -2.00 -11.11 9.31
CA TRP A 25 -2.12 -11.03 7.85
C TRP A 25 -2.72 -9.78 7.15
N GLU A 26 -2.72 -8.57 7.74
CA GLU A 26 -3.54 -7.45 7.22
C GLU A 26 -2.83 -6.12 6.92
N VAL A 27 -1.54 -5.92 7.24
CA VAL A 27 -1.02 -4.55 7.30
C VAL A 27 0.34 -4.42 6.60
N THR A 28 0.35 -3.88 5.38
CA THR A 28 1.44 -3.01 4.94
C THR A 28 1.42 -1.79 5.86
N ALA A 29 2.25 -1.80 6.89
CA ALA A 29 2.33 -0.71 7.86
C ALA A 29 3.52 0.17 7.49
N ASP A 30 3.25 1.38 7.00
CA ASP A 30 4.31 2.32 6.63
C ASP A 30 4.72 3.17 7.83
N ILE A 31 5.97 3.59 7.85
CA ILE A 31 6.49 4.36 8.99
C ILE A 31 6.09 5.84 8.83
N LYS A 32 5.55 6.44 9.92
CA LYS A 32 4.99 7.81 9.91
C LYS A 32 6.01 8.92 9.67
N SER A 33 7.22 8.80 10.20
CA SER A 33 8.22 9.89 10.14
C SER A 33 9.61 9.55 10.72
N ALA A 34 9.74 8.50 11.53
CA ALA A 34 11.02 8.15 12.13
C ALA A 34 11.89 7.35 11.15
N PRO A 35 13.22 7.56 11.11
CA PRO A 35 14.13 6.63 10.44
C PRO A 35 13.85 5.22 10.94
N CYS A 36 13.87 4.21 10.07
CA CYS A 36 13.62 2.81 10.44
C CYS A 36 14.41 2.37 11.69
N VAL A 37 15.63 2.91 11.86
CA VAL A 37 16.51 2.69 13.01
C VAL A 37 15.95 3.25 14.33
N ALA A 38 15.28 4.40 14.31
CA ALA A 38 14.68 5.00 15.49
C ALA A 38 13.43 4.23 15.94
N THR A 39 12.58 3.80 15.00
CA THR A 39 11.43 2.93 15.32
C THR A 39 11.90 1.61 15.93
N LEU A 40 12.99 1.03 15.38
CA LEU A 40 13.63 -0.19 15.92
C LEU A 40 14.03 0.01 17.39
N ARG A 41 14.78 1.08 17.66
CA ARG A 41 15.26 1.40 19.01
C ARG A 41 14.12 1.65 19.98
N ASN A 42 13.10 2.40 19.58
CA ASN A 42 11.93 2.68 20.41
C ASN A 42 11.16 1.40 20.75
N PHE A 43 11.13 0.42 19.83
CA PHE A 43 10.53 -0.89 20.11
C PHE A 43 11.37 -1.67 21.12
N ASP A 44 12.69 -1.72 20.95
CA ASP A 44 13.60 -2.40 21.87
C ASP A 44 13.51 -1.81 23.29
N GLU A 45 13.32 -0.50 23.41
CA GLU A 45 13.11 0.22 24.68
C GLU A 45 11.82 -0.20 25.42
N LEU A 46 10.81 -0.76 24.74
CA LEU A 46 9.61 -1.30 25.40
C LEU A 46 9.94 -2.53 26.26
N GLY A 47 10.93 -3.33 25.85
CA GLY A 47 11.33 -4.56 26.52
C GLY A 47 10.13 -5.47 26.82
N GLU A 48 10.01 -5.91 28.07
CA GLU A 48 8.94 -6.81 28.53
C GLU A 48 7.53 -6.19 28.43
N LYS A 49 7.41 -4.86 28.37
CA LYS A 49 6.11 -4.18 28.22
C LYS A 49 5.48 -4.45 26.87
N ALA A 50 6.27 -4.84 25.86
CA ALA A 50 5.77 -5.26 24.56
C ALA A 50 4.89 -6.52 24.64
N ARG A 51 4.83 -7.22 25.77
CA ARG A 51 3.86 -8.33 25.97
C ARG A 51 2.44 -7.83 26.21
N ASP A 52 2.27 -6.58 26.61
CA ASP A 52 0.96 -5.96 26.78
C ASP A 52 0.42 -5.48 25.43
N VAL A 53 -0.73 -6.01 25.04
CA VAL A 53 -1.42 -5.69 23.78
C VAL A 53 -1.77 -4.20 23.68
N ALA A 54 -2.12 -3.55 24.80
CA ALA A 54 -2.46 -2.13 24.80
C ALA A 54 -1.22 -1.27 24.51
N VAL A 55 -0.07 -1.64 25.10
CA VAL A 55 1.22 -0.96 24.87
C VAL A 55 1.66 -1.13 23.42
N LEU A 56 1.57 -2.36 22.88
CA LEU A 56 1.89 -2.61 21.48
C LEU A 56 0.99 -1.83 20.52
N ARG A 57 -0.31 -1.78 20.79
CA ARG A 57 -1.25 -1.04 19.94
C ARG A 57 -0.92 0.45 19.92
N GLU A 58 -0.59 1.03 21.07
CA GLU A 58 -0.18 2.43 21.14
C GLU A 58 1.13 2.69 20.41
N PHE A 59 2.09 1.78 20.53
CA PHE A 59 3.34 1.84 19.78
C PHE A 59 3.09 1.83 18.26
N VAL A 60 2.25 0.91 17.77
CA VAL A 60 1.91 0.82 16.35
C VAL A 60 1.23 2.11 15.88
N ASN A 61 0.23 2.58 16.64
CA ASN A 61 -0.52 3.79 16.29
C ASN A 61 0.35 5.04 16.26
N SER A 62 1.38 5.14 17.12
CA SER A 62 2.28 6.29 17.16
C SER A 62 3.36 6.26 16.07
N HIS A 63 3.82 5.08 15.66
CA HIS A 63 4.97 4.95 14.75
C HIS A 63 4.59 4.61 13.30
N PHE A 64 3.42 4.03 13.06
CA PHE A 64 3.00 3.58 11.73
C PHE A 64 1.74 4.28 11.23
N ASN A 65 1.67 4.45 9.91
CA ASN A 65 0.50 4.94 9.18
C ASN A 65 -0.57 3.83 9.11
N PRO A 66 -1.85 4.22 9.02
CA PRO A 66 -2.89 3.30 8.62
C PRO A 66 -2.53 2.66 7.26
N PRO A 67 -2.88 1.39 7.06
CA PRO A 67 -2.54 0.73 5.80
C PRO A 67 -3.38 1.33 4.67
N GLY A 68 -2.83 1.41 3.46
CA GLY A 68 -3.52 1.96 2.29
C GLY A 68 -3.41 3.47 2.15
N THR A 69 -2.54 4.12 2.91
CA THR A 69 -2.24 5.55 2.76
C THR A 69 -1.27 5.84 1.62
N GLU A 70 -0.66 4.82 1.03
CA GLU A 70 0.33 4.87 -0.05
C GLU A 70 -0.30 5.17 -1.42
N LEU A 71 -1.56 4.78 -1.59
CA LEU A 71 -2.32 4.92 -2.83
C LEU A 71 -3.30 6.08 -2.74
N VAL A 72 -3.45 6.80 -3.84
CA VAL A 72 -4.50 7.79 -4.03
C VAL A 72 -5.43 7.37 -5.15
N GLU A 73 -6.69 7.75 -5.03
CA GLU A 73 -7.66 7.63 -6.11
C GLU A 73 -7.17 8.41 -7.33
N TRP A 74 -7.33 7.80 -8.50
CA TRP A 74 -6.96 8.41 -9.76
C TRP A 74 -8.05 8.13 -10.79
N TYR A 75 -8.36 9.14 -11.60
CA TYR A 75 -9.35 9.02 -12.66
C TYR A 75 -8.71 9.35 -14.01
N PRO A 76 -8.80 8.46 -15.00
CA PRO A 76 -8.32 8.75 -16.35
C PRO A 76 -9.05 9.97 -16.93
N ARG A 77 -8.31 10.86 -17.60
CA ARG A 77 -8.86 12.11 -18.15
C ARG A 77 -9.80 11.90 -19.33
N ASP A 78 -9.59 10.80 -20.03
CA ASP A 78 -10.34 10.32 -21.19
C ASP A 78 -11.51 9.40 -20.79
N TRP A 79 -11.76 9.22 -19.50
CA TRP A 79 -12.87 8.40 -19.03
C TRP A 79 -14.21 9.12 -19.28
N VAL A 80 -15.15 8.41 -19.92
CA VAL A 80 -16.49 8.90 -20.24
C VAL A 80 -17.52 8.04 -19.52
N ASP A 81 -18.48 8.65 -18.79
CA ASP A 81 -19.51 7.92 -18.03
C ASP A 81 -20.34 6.96 -18.88
N PHE A 82 -20.66 7.37 -20.11
CA PHE A 82 -21.51 6.64 -21.05
C PHE A 82 -20.86 6.62 -22.44
N PRO A 83 -19.91 5.70 -22.69
CA PRO A 83 -19.26 5.62 -23.99
C PRO A 83 -20.26 5.17 -25.06
N SER A 84 -20.27 5.87 -26.20
CA SER A 84 -21.19 5.59 -27.31
C SER A 84 -21.01 4.18 -27.88
N THR A 85 -19.83 3.57 -27.71
CA THR A 85 -19.55 2.18 -28.09
C THR A 85 -20.49 1.18 -27.41
N PHE A 86 -20.98 1.47 -26.20
CA PHE A 86 -21.92 0.59 -25.50
C PHE A 86 -23.34 0.62 -26.09
N LEU A 87 -23.66 1.60 -26.93
CA LEU A 87 -24.93 1.61 -27.67
C LEU A 87 -25.02 0.46 -28.69
N SER A 88 -23.87 -0.10 -29.11
CA SER A 88 -23.83 -1.28 -29.98
C SER A 88 -24.27 -2.57 -29.28
N ILE A 89 -24.29 -2.60 -27.93
CA ILE A 89 -24.76 -3.74 -27.16
C ILE A 89 -26.28 -3.78 -27.19
N HIS A 90 -26.85 -4.63 -28.05
CA HIS A 90 -28.30 -4.71 -28.27
C HIS A 90 -29.08 -5.02 -27.00
N ASP A 91 -28.66 -6.04 -26.25
CA ASP A 91 -29.36 -6.46 -25.05
C ASP A 91 -29.21 -5.44 -23.91
N TYR A 92 -30.34 -5.06 -23.32
CA TYR A 92 -30.39 -4.05 -22.27
C TYR A 92 -29.65 -4.48 -21.00
N HIS A 93 -29.77 -5.74 -20.58
CA HIS A 93 -29.15 -6.24 -19.36
C HIS A 93 -27.63 -6.30 -19.51
N HIS A 94 -27.13 -6.75 -20.65
CA HIS A 94 -25.70 -6.75 -20.96
C HIS A 94 -25.14 -5.33 -21.02
N ARG A 95 -25.85 -4.39 -21.65
CA ARG A 95 -25.43 -2.99 -21.70
C ARG A 95 -25.35 -2.36 -20.31
N ARG A 96 -26.36 -2.61 -19.47
CA ARG A 96 -26.39 -2.13 -18.08
C ARG A 96 -25.24 -2.73 -17.26
N TRP A 97 -24.97 -4.03 -17.42
CA TRP A 97 -23.86 -4.71 -16.77
C TRP A 97 -22.49 -4.14 -17.22
N ALA A 98 -22.30 -3.92 -18.53
CA ALA A 98 -21.08 -3.31 -19.06
C ALA A 98 -20.85 -1.89 -18.52
N LEU A 99 -21.90 -1.07 -18.42
CA LEU A 99 -21.84 0.25 -17.78
C LEU A 99 -21.46 0.17 -16.29
N HIS A 100 -21.98 -0.82 -15.57
CA HIS A 100 -21.63 -1.03 -14.18
C HIS A 100 -20.16 -1.43 -14.03
N LEU A 101 -19.70 -2.37 -14.84
CA LEU A 101 -18.30 -2.80 -14.88
C LEU A 101 -17.37 -1.61 -15.22
N HIS A 102 -17.69 -0.82 -16.25
CA HIS A 102 -16.94 0.38 -16.64
C HIS A 102 -16.73 1.38 -15.50
N ARG A 103 -17.75 1.53 -14.63
CA ARG A 103 -17.65 2.37 -13.42
C ARG A 103 -16.75 1.74 -12.37
N ILE A 104 -16.83 0.42 -12.16
CA ILE A 104 -15.94 -0.29 -11.23
C ILE A 104 -14.47 -0.10 -11.63
N TRP A 105 -14.13 -0.22 -12.92
CA TRP A 105 -12.76 0.00 -13.40
C TRP A 105 -12.23 1.40 -13.06
N ARG A 106 -13.07 2.43 -13.22
CA ARG A 106 -12.73 3.79 -12.79
C ARG A 106 -12.47 3.85 -11.29
N ASP A 107 -13.38 3.30 -10.50
CA ASP A 107 -13.34 3.40 -9.04
C ASP A 107 -12.21 2.55 -8.41
N LEU A 108 -11.66 1.59 -9.15
CA LEU A 108 -10.49 0.80 -8.78
C LEU A 108 -9.17 1.39 -9.29
N CYS A 109 -9.19 2.51 -10.02
CA CYS A 109 -7.98 3.12 -10.52
C CYS A 109 -7.24 3.88 -9.40
N ARG A 110 -5.95 3.58 -9.26
CA ARG A 110 -5.09 4.10 -8.20
C ARG A 110 -3.80 4.63 -8.80
N ARG A 111 -3.18 5.56 -8.08
CA ARG A 111 -1.83 6.04 -8.34
C ARG A 111 -1.03 5.99 -7.04
N VAL A 112 0.24 5.63 -7.11
CA VAL A 112 1.14 5.69 -5.95
C VAL A 112 1.43 7.15 -5.62
N ARG A 113 1.36 7.50 -4.32
CA ARG A 113 1.72 8.85 -3.86
C ARG A 113 3.18 9.14 -4.16
N GLU A 114 3.44 10.39 -4.50
CA GLU A 114 4.78 10.89 -4.75
C GLU A 114 5.69 10.80 -3.52
N ASP A 115 5.10 10.77 -2.32
CA ASP A 115 5.84 10.58 -1.08
C ASP A 115 6.56 9.23 -1.01
N VAL A 116 5.94 8.18 -1.56
CA VAL A 116 6.56 6.85 -1.67
C VAL A 116 7.83 6.91 -2.51
N ARG A 117 7.86 7.73 -3.57
CA ARG A 117 9.06 7.94 -4.38
C ARG A 117 10.17 8.65 -3.60
N LYS A 118 9.81 9.63 -2.76
CA LYS A 118 10.77 10.47 -2.02
C LYS A 118 11.36 9.74 -0.81
N HIS A 119 10.57 8.88 -0.17
CA HIS A 119 10.90 8.20 1.08
C HIS A 119 10.68 6.68 0.96
N GLN A 120 11.17 6.06 -0.14
CA GLN A 120 10.91 4.65 -0.47
C GLN A 120 11.31 3.67 0.64
N ASP A 121 12.25 4.06 1.50
CA ASP A 121 12.70 3.31 2.67
C ASP A 121 11.65 3.24 3.80
N HIS A 122 10.64 4.10 3.80
CA HIS A 122 9.54 4.11 4.77
C HIS A 122 8.35 3.24 4.36
N TYR A 123 8.31 2.79 3.09
CA TYR A 123 7.17 2.11 2.48
C TYR A 123 7.55 0.70 2.02
N SER A 124 6.63 -0.26 2.16
CA SER A 124 6.81 -1.58 1.52
C SER A 124 6.39 -1.56 0.05
N LEU A 125 5.42 -0.71 -0.30
CA LEU A 125 4.96 -0.55 -1.68
C LEU A 125 6.07 0.10 -2.53
N LEU A 126 6.40 -0.55 -3.66
CA LEU A 126 7.35 0.01 -4.62
C LEU A 126 6.68 1.11 -5.45
N TYR A 127 7.37 2.24 -5.60
CA TYR A 127 6.88 3.31 -6.46
C TYR A 127 6.80 2.88 -7.93
N VAL A 128 5.66 3.18 -8.56
CA VAL A 128 5.47 3.11 -10.01
C VAL A 128 4.96 4.46 -10.54
N PRO A 129 5.44 4.92 -11.71
CA PRO A 129 5.15 6.26 -12.21
C PRO A 129 3.74 6.41 -12.79
N HIS A 130 3.10 5.32 -13.19
CA HIS A 130 1.82 5.33 -13.89
C HIS A 130 0.68 4.79 -13.02
N PRO A 131 -0.55 5.30 -13.21
CA PRO A 131 -1.72 4.76 -12.54
C PRO A 131 -2.00 3.32 -13.00
N PHE A 132 -2.63 2.55 -12.13
CA PHE A 132 -2.97 1.15 -12.39
C PHE A 132 -4.32 0.82 -11.74
N ILE A 133 -4.82 -0.38 -12.03
CA ILE A 133 -6.07 -0.90 -11.47
C ILE A 133 -5.74 -1.91 -10.38
N ILE A 134 -6.34 -1.74 -9.19
CA ILE A 134 -6.26 -2.75 -8.14
C ILE A 134 -7.40 -3.76 -8.27
N PRO A 135 -7.22 -5.02 -7.83
CA PRO A 135 -8.31 -6.00 -7.80
C PRO A 135 -9.49 -5.60 -6.90
N GLY A 136 -9.25 -4.72 -5.91
CA GLY A 136 -10.23 -4.25 -4.94
C GLY A 136 -10.12 -4.94 -3.58
N GLY A 137 -10.99 -4.54 -2.64
CA GLY A 137 -10.95 -5.04 -1.27
C GLY A 137 -9.66 -4.66 -0.54
N ARG A 138 -8.96 -5.64 0.02
CA ARG A 138 -7.71 -5.44 0.79
C ARG A 138 -6.45 -5.41 -0.08
N PHE A 139 -6.59 -5.72 -1.38
CA PHE A 139 -5.48 -5.76 -2.32
C PHE A 139 -5.08 -4.36 -2.77
N ARG A 140 -3.85 -3.97 -2.44
CA ARG A 140 -3.28 -2.62 -2.63
C ARG A 140 -2.00 -2.65 -3.47
N GLU A 141 -1.79 -3.73 -4.19
CA GLU A 141 -0.58 -3.97 -4.97
C GLU A 141 -0.96 -4.33 -6.40
N PHE A 142 -0.02 -4.10 -7.31
CA PHE A 142 -0.13 -4.51 -8.70
C PHE A 142 0.26 -5.99 -8.84
N TYR A 143 -0.52 -6.76 -9.58
CA TYR A 143 -0.28 -8.18 -9.86
C TYR A 143 0.09 -8.39 -11.33
N TYR A 144 0.94 -9.38 -11.61
CA TYR A 144 1.39 -9.79 -12.95
C TYR A 144 0.62 -11.02 -13.45
#